data_AF-A0A926XJC1-F1
#
_entry.id   AF-A0A926XJC1-F1
#
_cell.length_a   1.000
_cell.length_b   1.000
_cell.length_c   1.000
_cell.angle_alpha   90.00
_cell.angle_beta   90.00
_cell.angle_gamma   90.00
#
_symmetry.space_group_name_H-M   'P 1'
#
loop_
_entity.id
_entity.type
_entity.pdbx_description
1 polymer ?
#
loop_
_entity_poly.entity_id
_entity_poly.type
_entity_poly.pdbx_seq_one_letter_code
_entity_poly.pdbx_strand_id
1 'polypeptide(L)'
;MQHAKPYWDSIEPVLQDIHEVRLVEGSVFHYDLSYAGRVDCVASYKGIPCVCDWKTADKPKGSVERLRDSPLQLAAYMGAVNQFYQEYGIHLRHALLVVAVPEMPAEVFWFEPDNMMIYWQQWERRVGEFWQRRGTMTPSSI
;
A
#
# COMPACT_ATOMS: atom_id res chain seq x y z
N MET A 1 -6.53 -12.20 -22.77
CA MET A 1 -5.19 -11.59 -22.59
C MET A 1 -5.00 -10.26 -23.35
N GLN A 2 -5.69 -10.00 -24.46
CA GLN A 2 -5.47 -8.80 -25.28
C GLN A 2 -5.75 -7.45 -24.57
N HIS A 3 -6.67 -7.41 -23.60
CA HIS A 3 -6.97 -6.18 -22.83
C HIS A 3 -5.97 -5.86 -21.72
N ALA A 4 -5.15 -6.82 -21.29
CA ALA A 4 -4.17 -6.61 -20.22
C ALA A 4 -2.81 -6.14 -20.74
N LYS A 5 -2.50 -6.43 -22.01
CA LYS A 5 -1.20 -6.10 -22.62
C LYS A 5 -0.84 -4.61 -22.51
N PRO A 6 -1.74 -3.64 -22.77
CA PRO A 6 -1.38 -2.23 -22.63
C PRO A 6 -0.96 -1.84 -21.20
N TYR A 7 -1.57 -2.46 -20.19
CA TYR A 7 -1.19 -2.23 -18.79
C TYR A 7 0.13 -2.94 -18.45
N TRP A 8 0.36 -4.15 -18.99
CA TRP A 8 1.64 -4.86 -18.84
C TRP A 8 2.80 -4.04 -19.41
N ASP A 9 2.64 -3.54 -20.63
CA ASP A 9 3.68 -2.75 -21.30
C ASP A 9 3.95 -1.43 -20.53
N SER A 10 2.93 -0.88 -19.85
CA SER A 10 3.05 0.32 -19.00
C SER A 10 3.92 0.08 -17.76
N ILE A 11 3.75 -1.06 -17.09
CA ILE A 11 4.39 -1.41 -15.81
C ILE A 11 5.70 -2.18 -15.97
N GLU A 12 5.91 -2.91 -17.08
CA GLU A 12 7.09 -3.74 -17.32
C GLU A 12 8.43 -3.02 -17.04
N PRO A 13 8.65 -1.76 -17.45
CA PRO A 13 9.89 -1.04 -17.12
C PRO A 13 10.09 -0.84 -15.62
N VAL A 14 9.02 -0.65 -14.85
CA VAL A 14 9.10 -0.50 -13.39
C VAL A 14 9.44 -1.82 -12.71
N LEU A 15 8.94 -2.94 -13.24
CA LEU A 15 9.23 -4.28 -12.71
C LEU A 15 10.70 -4.67 -12.85
N GLN A 16 11.43 -4.10 -13.82
CA GLN A 16 12.86 -4.33 -13.98
C GLN A 16 13.68 -3.80 -12.79
N ASP A 17 13.16 -2.80 -12.08
CA ASP A 17 13.78 -2.20 -10.89
C ASP A 17 13.28 -2.84 -9.57
N ILE A 18 12.42 -3.86 -9.65
CA ILE A 18 11.90 -4.59 -8.49
C ILE A 18 12.74 -5.85 -8.25
N HIS A 19 13.30 -5.94 -7.05
CA HIS A 19 14.16 -7.03 -6.62
C HIS A 19 13.78 -7.50 -5.21
N GLU A 20 14.39 -8.59 -4.74
CA GLU A 20 14.24 -9.10 -3.37
C GLU A 20 12.77 -9.19 -2.89
N VAL A 21 11.91 -9.79 -3.71
CA VAL A 21 10.50 -9.98 -3.36
C VAL A 21 10.39 -10.87 -2.11
N ARG A 22 9.82 -10.31 -1.04
CA ARG A 22 9.62 -10.98 0.25
C ARG A 22 8.20 -11.49 0.41
N LEU A 23 7.21 -10.74 -0.05
CA LEU A 23 5.79 -11.10 0.03
C LEU A 23 5.11 -10.79 -1.30
N VAL A 24 4.18 -11.65 -1.71
CA VAL A 24 3.23 -11.42 -2.81
C VAL A 24 1.87 -11.84 -2.29
N GLU A 25 0.88 -10.94 -2.35
CA GLU A 25 -0.48 -11.19 -1.89
C GLU A 25 -0.55 -11.72 -0.45
N GLY A 26 0.35 -11.23 0.41
CA GLY A 26 0.56 -11.71 1.77
C GLY A 26 -0.43 -11.12 2.78
N SER A 27 -0.99 -11.96 3.65
CA SER A 27 -1.81 -11.50 4.77
C SER A 27 -0.97 -10.80 5.84
N VAL A 28 -1.51 -9.75 6.41
CA VAL A 28 -0.89 -8.94 7.48
C VAL A 28 -1.91 -8.62 8.57
N PHE A 29 -1.42 -8.53 9.80
CA PHE A 29 -2.23 -8.25 10.98
C PHE A 29 -1.52 -7.23 11.86
N HIS A 30 -2.23 -6.20 12.27
CA HIS A 30 -1.77 -5.28 13.30
C HIS A 30 -2.61 -5.53 14.56
N TYR A 31 -2.09 -6.34 15.49
CA TYR A 31 -2.86 -6.81 16.64
C TYR A 31 -3.26 -5.67 17.58
N ASP A 32 -2.37 -4.70 17.81
CA ASP A 32 -2.59 -3.62 18.77
C ASP A 32 -3.69 -2.65 18.31
N LEU A 33 -3.75 -2.38 17.00
CA LEU A 33 -4.77 -1.55 16.36
C LEU A 33 -5.94 -2.37 15.79
N SER A 34 -5.91 -3.69 15.98
CA SER A 34 -6.96 -4.65 15.65
C SER A 34 -7.42 -4.62 14.18
N TYR A 35 -6.52 -4.40 13.22
CA TYR A 35 -6.86 -4.47 11.78
C TYR A 35 -6.02 -5.51 11.04
N ALA A 36 -6.54 -5.96 9.90
CA ALA A 36 -5.87 -6.92 9.03
C ALA A 36 -5.99 -6.48 7.57
N GLY A 37 -5.10 -6.99 6.72
CA GLY A 37 -5.07 -6.68 5.31
C GLY A 37 -4.36 -7.75 4.48
N ARG A 38 -4.31 -7.52 3.18
CA ARG A 38 -3.53 -8.31 2.24
C ARG A 38 -2.74 -7.33 1.38
N VAL A 39 -1.42 -7.42 1.43
CA VAL A 39 -0.52 -6.54 0.66
C VAL A 39 -0.31 -7.11 -0.72
N ASP A 40 -0.31 -6.25 -1.75
CA ASP A 40 0.02 -6.70 -3.11
C ASP A 40 1.43 -7.28 -3.16
N CYS A 41 2.42 -6.54 -2.64
CA CYS A 41 3.82 -6.96 -2.65
C CYS A 41 4.65 -6.26 -1.57
N VAL A 42 5.67 -6.95 -1.04
CA VAL A 42 6.80 -6.36 -0.31
C VAL A 42 8.07 -6.77 -1.02
N ALA A 43 8.85 -5.79 -1.46
CA ALA A 43 10.05 -5.99 -2.27
C ALA A 43 11.00 -4.79 -2.11
N SER A 44 12.14 -4.84 -2.78
CA SER A 44 13.04 -3.71 -2.93
C SER A 44 12.83 -3.04 -4.29
N TYR A 45 12.49 -1.76 -4.31
CA TYR A 45 12.49 -0.94 -5.52
C TYR A 45 13.78 -0.12 -5.58
N LYS A 46 14.58 -0.29 -6.64
CA LYS A 46 15.90 0.35 -6.79
C LYS A 46 16.80 0.16 -5.56
N GLY A 47 16.76 -1.05 -4.98
CA GLY A 47 17.55 -1.44 -3.82
C GLY A 47 17.01 -0.98 -2.46
N ILE A 48 15.87 -0.30 -2.41
CA ILE A 48 15.25 0.16 -1.15
C ILE A 48 14.02 -0.69 -0.81
N PRO A 49 13.99 -1.37 0.35
CA PRO A 49 12.81 -2.13 0.79
C PRO A 49 11.58 -1.24 1.00
N CYS A 50 10.47 -1.63 0.40
CA CYS A 50 9.20 -0.92 0.47
C CYS A 50 7.99 -1.87 0.40
N VAL A 51 6.84 -1.37 0.85
CA VAL A 51 5.54 -1.97 0.49
C VAL A 51 5.12 -1.42 -0.87
N CYS A 52 4.67 -2.29 -1.77
CA CYS A 52 4.28 -1.94 -3.13
C CYS A 52 2.77 -2.16 -3.31
N ASP A 53 2.10 -1.25 -4.02
CA ASP A 53 0.69 -1.36 -4.42
C ASP A 53 0.57 -1.04 -5.92
N TRP A 54 -0.21 -1.85 -6.64
CA TRP A 54 -0.36 -1.74 -8.08
C TRP A 54 -1.79 -1.32 -8.42
N LYS A 55 -1.94 -0.27 -9.23
CA LYS A 55 -3.26 0.21 -9.66
C LYS A 55 -3.31 0.34 -11.18
N THR A 56 -4.50 0.15 -11.75
CA THR A 56 -4.79 0.52 -13.14
C THR A 56 -5.58 1.82 -13.19
N ALA A 57 -5.37 2.64 -14.22
CA ALA A 57 -6.20 3.81 -14.48
C ALA A 57 -6.37 4.04 -15.99
N ASP A 58 -7.50 4.64 -16.38
CA ASP A 58 -7.73 5.06 -17.77
C ASP A 58 -6.97 6.35 -18.12
N LYS A 59 -6.65 7.15 -17.08
CA LYS A 59 -5.95 8.43 -17.21
C LYS A 59 -4.90 8.58 -16.10
N PRO A 60 -3.80 9.29 -16.36
CA PRO A 60 -2.79 9.60 -15.35
C PRO A 60 -3.40 10.36 -14.17
N LYS A 61 -2.97 10.00 -12.97
CA LYS A 61 -3.25 10.71 -11.72
C LYS A 61 -2.51 12.04 -11.69
N GLY A 62 -1.27 12.09 -12.14
CA GLY A 62 -0.44 13.29 -12.25
C GLY A 62 0.11 13.86 -10.94
N SER A 63 -0.53 13.57 -9.80
CA SER A 63 -0.08 14.08 -8.50
C SER A 63 -0.63 13.24 -7.34
N VAL A 64 0.03 13.36 -6.19
CA VAL A 64 -0.29 12.60 -4.96
C VAL A 64 -1.71 12.93 -4.45
N GLU A 65 -2.18 14.17 -4.60
CA GLU A 65 -3.51 14.60 -4.16
C GLU A 65 -4.63 13.86 -4.90
N ARG A 66 -4.34 13.32 -6.09
CA ARG A 66 -5.30 12.59 -6.93
C ARG A 66 -5.30 11.08 -6.67
N LEU A 67 -4.47 10.61 -5.72
CA LEU A 67 -4.38 9.20 -5.32
C LEU A 67 -5.46 8.75 -4.31
N ARG A 68 -6.30 9.68 -3.83
CA ARG A 68 -7.37 9.41 -2.85
C ARG A 68 -6.78 8.74 -1.59
N ASP A 69 -7.33 7.61 -1.16
CA ASP A 69 -6.92 6.90 0.05
C ASP A 69 -5.74 5.93 -0.15
N SER A 70 -5.17 5.84 -1.36
CA SER A 70 -4.05 4.92 -1.64
C SER A 70 -2.84 5.13 -0.72
N PRO A 71 -2.41 6.38 -0.41
CA PRO A 71 -1.32 6.61 0.55
C PRO A 71 -1.65 6.12 1.98
N LEU A 72 -2.92 6.21 2.40
CA LEU A 72 -3.36 5.71 3.69
C LEU A 72 -3.39 4.18 3.72
N GLN A 73 -3.80 3.55 2.62
CA GLN A 73 -3.74 2.10 2.45
C GLN A 73 -2.30 1.60 2.56
N LEU A 74 -1.35 2.26 1.88
CA LEU A 74 0.08 1.93 1.97
C LEU A 74 0.61 2.10 3.41
N ALA A 75 0.21 3.17 4.12
CA ALA A 75 0.62 3.38 5.51
C ALA A 75 0.08 2.28 6.43
N ALA A 76 -1.20 1.90 6.27
CA ALA A 76 -1.82 0.81 7.00
C ALA A 76 -1.08 -0.52 6.78
N TYR A 77 -0.76 -0.82 5.52
CA TYR A 77 -0.01 -2.04 5.17
C TYR A 77 1.40 -2.02 5.70
N MET A 78 2.12 -0.91 5.58
CA MET A 78 3.47 -0.77 6.11
C MET A 78 3.50 -1.01 7.64
N GLY A 79 2.58 -0.40 8.39
CA GLY A 79 2.45 -0.61 9.83
C GLY A 79 2.18 -2.07 10.19
N ALA A 80 1.25 -2.72 9.49
CA ALA A 80 0.90 -4.12 9.74
C ALA A 80 2.03 -5.09 9.35
N VAL A 81 2.72 -4.85 8.23
CA VAL A 81 3.90 -5.65 7.83
C VAL A 81 5.00 -5.52 8.88
N ASN A 82 5.30 -4.29 9.31
CA ASN A 82 6.34 -4.04 10.29
C ASN A 82 6.04 -4.68 11.64
N GLN A 83 4.77 -4.73 12.09
CA GLN A 83 4.43 -5.46 13.32
C GLN A 83 4.48 -6.98 13.10
N PHE A 84 3.83 -7.47 12.04
CA PHE A 84 3.57 -8.90 11.87
C PHE A 84 4.82 -9.70 11.46
N TYR A 85 5.70 -9.10 10.66
CA TYR A 85 6.90 -9.76 10.14
C TYR A 85 8.21 -9.26 10.78
N GLN A 86 8.16 -8.54 11.91
CA GLN A 86 9.37 -8.04 12.58
C GLN A 86 10.40 -9.13 12.90
N GLU A 87 9.95 -10.31 13.33
CA GLU A 87 10.82 -11.45 13.68
C GLU A 87 11.53 -12.05 12.46
N TYR A 88 11.02 -11.78 11.26
CA TYR A 88 11.63 -12.18 9.99
C TYR A 88 12.58 -11.11 9.43
N GLY A 89 12.88 -10.07 10.23
CA GLY A 89 13.79 -8.99 9.84
C GLY A 89 13.21 -8.01 8.82
N ILE A 90 11.88 -7.99 8.64
CA ILE A 90 11.23 -7.02 7.75
C ILE A 90 11.01 -5.72 8.50
N HIS A 91 11.65 -4.65 8.03
CA HIS A 91 11.44 -3.29 8.51
C HIS A 91 11.39 -2.32 7.34
N LEU A 92 10.18 -1.85 7.03
CA LEU A 92 9.88 -0.97 5.92
C LEU A 92 9.73 0.48 6.40
N ARG A 93 10.30 1.41 5.64
CA ARG A 93 10.15 2.86 5.85
C ARG A 93 9.63 3.61 4.64
N HIS A 94 9.57 2.94 3.49
CA HIS A 94 9.18 3.53 2.21
C HIS A 94 7.98 2.77 1.65
N ALA A 95 7.26 3.44 0.77
CA ALA A 95 6.19 2.83 0.01
C ALA A 95 6.27 3.21 -1.47
N LEU A 96 5.80 2.31 -2.32
CA LEU A 96 5.74 2.48 -3.75
C LEU A 96 4.29 2.27 -4.21
N LEU A 97 3.72 3.28 -4.87
CA LEU A 97 2.49 3.12 -5.65
C LEU A 97 2.83 3.23 -7.12
N VAL A 98 2.41 2.24 -7.91
CA VAL A 98 2.60 2.26 -9.36
C VAL A 98 1.23 2.22 -10.02
N VAL A 99 0.96 3.21 -10.86
CA VAL A 99 -0.28 3.31 -11.62
C VAL A 99 0.00 2.98 -13.09
N ALA A 100 -0.42 1.79 -13.52
CA ALA A 100 -0.38 1.39 -14.92
C ALA A 100 -1.48 2.13 -15.70
N VAL A 101 -1.09 2.75 -16.80
CA VAL A 101 -1.99 3.50 -17.70
C VAL A 101 -1.76 3.00 -19.12
N PRO A 102 -2.80 2.60 -19.86
CA PRO A 102 -2.62 1.95 -21.15
C PRO A 102 -1.92 2.88 -22.13
N GLU A 103 -1.01 2.32 -22.94
CA GLU A 103 -0.25 3.04 -23.99
C GLU A 103 0.66 4.17 -23.48
N MET A 104 0.90 4.24 -22.16
CA MET A 104 1.79 5.22 -21.54
C MET A 104 2.69 4.56 -20.50
N PRO A 105 3.87 5.13 -20.19
CA PRO A 105 4.65 4.71 -19.04
C PRO A 105 3.82 4.80 -17.75
N ALA A 106 3.99 3.83 -16.85
CA ALA A 106 3.33 3.86 -15.56
C ALA A 106 3.77 5.09 -14.75
N GLU A 107 2.83 5.65 -13.97
CA GLU A 107 3.18 6.68 -13.00
C GLU A 107 3.71 6.02 -11.72
N VAL A 108 4.88 6.47 -11.29
CA VAL A 108 5.57 5.97 -10.12
C VAL A 108 5.47 7.02 -9.03
N PHE A 109 4.80 6.69 -7.93
CA PHE A 109 4.74 7.52 -6.74
C PHE A 109 5.56 6.85 -5.64
N TRP A 110 6.72 7.45 -5.36
CA TRP A 110 7.60 7.06 -4.28
C TRP A 110 7.31 7.88 -3.02
N PHE A 111 7.15 7.21 -1.90
CA PHE A 111 6.87 7.86 -0.62
C PHE A 111 8.07 7.71 0.32
N GLU A 112 8.65 8.85 0.68
CA GLU A 112 9.72 8.93 1.67
C GLU A 112 9.20 8.66 3.08
N PRO A 113 10.07 8.31 4.05
CA PRO A 113 9.66 7.97 5.41
C PRO A 113 8.85 9.06 6.09
N ASP A 114 9.18 10.33 5.86
CA ASP A 114 8.47 11.46 6.44
C ASP A 114 7.04 11.57 5.88
N ASN A 115 6.85 11.31 4.58
CA ASN A 115 5.51 11.24 3.98
C ASN A 115 4.71 10.09 4.60
N MET A 116 5.33 8.92 4.73
CA MET A 116 4.67 7.74 5.27
C MET A 116 4.28 7.91 6.74
N MET A 117 5.08 8.62 7.54
CA MET A 117 4.73 8.95 8.92
C MET A 117 3.49 9.85 8.99
N ILE A 118 3.38 10.85 8.10
CA ILE A 118 2.21 11.72 8.02
C ILE A 118 0.94 10.90 7.66
N TYR A 119 1.03 10.02 6.66
CA TYR A 119 -0.10 9.16 6.29
C TYR A 119 -0.43 8.12 7.36
N TRP A 120 0.55 7.62 8.09
CA TRP A 120 0.35 6.73 9.23
C TRP A 120 -0.47 7.41 10.32
N GLN A 121 -0.12 8.61 10.75
CA GLN A 121 -0.88 9.36 11.75
C GLN A 121 -2.32 9.63 11.30
N GLN A 122 -2.53 9.94 10.02
CA GLN A 122 -3.87 10.10 9.45
C GLN A 122 -4.66 8.79 9.45
N TRP A 123 -4.01 7.68 9.10
CA TRP A 123 -4.62 6.35 9.13
C TRP A 123 -4.99 5.92 10.56
N GLU A 124 -4.08 6.08 11.52
CA GLU A 124 -4.31 5.78 12.95
C GLU A 124 -5.55 6.50 13.48
N ARG A 125 -5.70 7.79 13.12
CA ARG A 125 -6.91 8.54 13.46
C ARG A 125 -8.16 7.89 12.86
N ARG A 126 -8.13 7.51 11.58
CA ARG A 126 -9.29 6.90 10.89
C ARG A 126 -9.68 5.55 11.50
N VAL A 127 -8.71 4.69 11.82
CA VAL A 127 -9.00 3.39 12.45
C VAL A 127 -9.49 3.56 13.89
N GLY A 128 -8.96 4.55 14.63
CA GLY A 128 -9.48 4.94 15.93
C GLY A 128 -10.94 5.41 15.87
N GLU A 129 -11.27 6.30 14.94
CA GLU A 129 -12.65 6.77 14.71
C GLU A 129 -13.58 5.61 14.32
N PHE A 130 -13.12 4.66 13.52
CA PHE A 130 -13.88 3.46 13.16
C PHE A 130 -14.23 2.62 14.40
N TRP A 131 -13.25 2.34 15.26
CA TRP A 131 -13.47 1.55 16.47
C TRP A 131 -14.34 2.27 17.50
N GLN A 132 -14.21 3.59 17.63
CA GLN A 132 -15.12 4.39 18.46
C GLN A 132 -16.57 4.26 17.99
N ARG A 133 -16.84 4.41 16.68
CA ARG A 133 -18.19 4.25 16.12
C ARG A 133 -18.75 2.84 16.31
N ARG A 134 -17.91 1.81 16.17
CA ARG A 134 -18.28 0.41 16.43
C ARG A 134 -18.57 0.15 17.91
N GLY A 135 -17.77 0.70 18.81
CA GLY A 135 -17.97 0.59 20.26
C GLY A 135 -19.24 1.27 20.76
N THR A 136 -19.69 2.35 20.08
CA THR A 136 -20.98 3.01 20.38
C THR A 136 -22.21 2.28 19.85
N MET A 137 -22.05 1.28 18.97
CA MET A 137 -23.13 0.39 18.53
C MET A 137 -23.23 -0.82 19.47
N THR A 138 -23.77 -0.63 20.68
CA THR A 138 -24.26 -1.76 21.48
C THR A 138 -25.46 -2.43 20.76
N PRO A 139 -25.56 -3.77 20.75
CA PRO A 139 -26.72 -4.45 20.16
C PRO A 139 -27.99 -4.03 20.91
N SER A 140 -29.00 -3.56 20.19
CA SER A 140 -30.36 -3.58 20.72
C SER A 140 -30.69 -5.02 21.10
N SER A 141 -30.90 -5.24 22.40
CA SER A 141 -31.28 -6.53 22.98
C SER A 141 -32.44 -7.15 22.18
N ILE A 142 -32.27 -8.41 21.79
CA ILE A 142 -33.36 -9.29 21.31
C ILE A 142 -33.94 -10.01 22.54
#